data_AF-A0A9D8VMZ6-F1
#
_entry.id   AF-A0A9D8VMZ6-F1
#
_cell.length_a   1.000
_cell.length_b   1.000
_cell.length_c   1.000
_cell.angle_alpha   90.00
_cell.angle_beta   90.00
_cell.angle_gamma   90.00
#
_symmetry.space_group_name_H-M   'P 1'
#
loop_
_entity.id
_entity.type
_entity.pdbx_description
1 polymer ?
#
loop_
_entity_poly.entity_id
_entity_poly.type
_entity_poly.pdbx_seq_one_letter_code
_entity_poly.pdbx_strand_id
1 'polypeptide(L)'
;MYASPDPLLGAVALLAAVAVAFSTFGVLQRVLRSTGRRAAYWHWGGAVSTGIGMWVTQFCTILAFDPWIPFRLAPLAILAGLCIGVLTAAIAVTLLVSERSVHHHMAGLVLGLGVCLLHVAGVQALQMEVAPEITRWKLWLGASFAVAASVVATRVVAALAHSQDAYAIWTRSLFAALFLGIALTGVLSLGASAYAYLPPSSMEVADGHLRRWLGSLAGLFSLFGTGLCLLALVFEEHITRARLRYIEAERKVRRLHDVMRVTNRVYRPGMSVEDVHTPSLPASPHAMEADAISGAGRRVDHNVAEASALWQGR
;
A
#
# COMPACT_ATOMS: atom_id res chain seq x y z
N MET A 1 33.81 18.06 -7.74
CA MET A 1 33.60 17.54 -6.37
C MET A 1 32.22 16.89 -6.38
N TYR A 2 32.10 15.58 -6.15
CA TYR A 2 30.78 14.92 -6.18
C TYR A 2 29.99 15.35 -4.93
N ALA A 3 28.76 15.82 -5.11
CA ALA A 3 27.87 16.13 -3.99
C ALA A 3 27.66 14.87 -3.15
N SER A 4 28.04 14.93 -1.86
CA SER A 4 27.70 13.88 -0.90
C SER A 4 26.27 14.13 -0.40
N PRO A 5 25.34 13.16 -0.51
CA PRO A 5 23.99 13.33 0.01
C PRO A 5 24.00 13.60 1.51
N ASP A 6 23.15 14.52 1.98
CA ASP A 6 22.97 14.75 3.41
C ASP A 6 22.28 13.53 4.05
N PRO A 7 22.91 12.84 5.02
CA PRO A 7 22.42 11.54 5.51
C PRO A 7 21.07 11.65 6.22
N LEU A 8 20.81 12.77 6.90
CA LEU A 8 19.54 13.01 7.59
C LEU A 8 18.39 13.20 6.59
N LEU A 9 18.60 14.01 5.55
CA LEU A 9 17.60 14.24 4.49
C LEU A 9 17.35 12.95 3.69
N GLY A 10 18.40 12.17 3.42
CA GLY A 10 18.29 10.85 2.80
C GLY A 10 17.44 9.88 3.63
N ALA A 11 17.65 9.84 4.95
CA ALA A 11 16.84 9.01 5.85
C ALA A 11 15.37 9.45 5.88
N VAL A 12 15.10 10.76 5.94
CA VAL A 12 13.73 11.30 5.88
C VAL A 12 13.06 10.95 4.54
N ALA A 13 13.77 11.09 3.42
CA ALA A 13 13.26 10.73 2.10
C ALA A 13 12.96 9.22 1.99
N LEU A 14 13.79 8.36 2.58
CA LEU A 14 13.55 6.92 2.64
C LEU A 14 12.31 6.59 3.47
N LEU A 15 12.18 7.16 4.67
CA LEU A 15 11.01 6.94 5.52
C LEU A 15 9.73 7.42 4.84
N ALA A 16 9.79 8.58 4.17
CA ALA A 16 8.69 9.08 3.36
C ALA A 16 8.33 8.13 2.21
N ALA A 17 9.33 7.64 1.47
CA ALA A 17 9.14 6.70 0.37
C ALA A 17 8.45 5.41 0.84
N VAL A 18 8.90 4.85 1.97
CA VAL A 18 8.30 3.65 2.57
C VAL A 18 6.87 3.91 3.03
N ALA A 19 6.61 5.05 3.70
CA ALA A 19 5.27 5.42 4.14
C ALA A 19 4.30 5.61 2.96
N VAL A 20 4.74 6.28 1.90
CA VAL A 20 3.98 6.47 0.65
C VAL A 20 3.69 5.12 -0.01
N ALA A 21 4.70 4.26 -0.13
CA ALA A 21 4.53 2.94 -0.71
C ALA A 21 3.49 2.15 0.10
N PHE A 22 3.63 2.09 1.42
CA PHE A 22 2.72 1.35 2.30
C PHE A 22 1.27 1.88 2.22
N SER A 23 1.09 3.20 2.22
CA SER A 23 -0.23 3.83 2.02
C SER A 23 -0.83 3.42 0.67
N THR A 24 -0.02 3.48 -0.39
CA THR A 24 -0.45 3.13 -1.74
C THR A 24 -0.92 1.68 -1.84
N PHE A 25 -0.22 0.73 -1.22
CA PHE A 25 -0.68 -0.66 -1.13
C PHE A 25 -2.05 -0.76 -0.45
N GLY A 26 -2.24 -0.04 0.67
CA GLY A 26 -3.49 0.00 1.41
C GLY A 26 -4.65 0.57 0.59
N VAL A 27 -4.45 1.69 -0.11
CA VAL A 27 -5.49 2.28 -0.96
C VAL A 27 -5.80 1.37 -2.15
N LEU A 28 -4.79 0.85 -2.85
CA LEU A 28 -4.99 -0.02 -4.01
C LEU A 28 -5.79 -1.27 -3.67
N GLN A 29 -5.54 -1.91 -2.52
CA GLN A 29 -6.34 -3.04 -2.06
C GLN A 29 -7.82 -2.68 -1.84
N ARG A 30 -8.10 -1.45 -1.41
CA ARG A 30 -9.49 -0.98 -1.23
C ARG A 30 -10.15 -0.69 -2.58
N VAL A 31 -9.42 -0.10 -3.52
CA VAL A 31 -9.90 0.10 -4.89
C VAL A 31 -10.33 -1.23 -5.48
N LEU A 32 -9.47 -2.25 -5.42
CA LEU A 32 -9.72 -3.58 -5.98
C LEU A 32 -10.89 -4.35 -5.31
N ARG A 33 -11.26 -4.00 -4.07
CA ARG A 33 -12.35 -4.64 -3.32
C ARG A 33 -13.66 -3.86 -3.34
N SER A 34 -13.67 -2.68 -3.95
CA SER A 34 -14.82 -1.77 -3.93
C SER A 34 -15.60 -1.84 -5.25
N THR A 35 -16.93 -1.69 -5.17
CA THR A 35 -17.82 -1.69 -6.34
C THR A 35 -18.69 -0.42 -6.37
N GLY A 36 -19.20 -0.08 -7.56
CA GLY A 36 -20.12 1.06 -7.77
C GLY A 36 -19.49 2.43 -7.44
N ARG A 37 -20.30 3.37 -6.91
CA ARG A 37 -19.86 4.76 -6.63
C ARG A 37 -18.70 4.85 -5.63
N ARG A 38 -18.60 3.89 -4.70
CA ARG A 38 -17.47 3.84 -3.75
C ARG A 38 -16.15 3.52 -4.45
N ALA A 39 -16.19 2.71 -5.52
CA ALA A 39 -15.00 2.42 -6.31
C ALA A 39 -14.44 3.67 -6.98
N ALA A 40 -15.30 4.54 -7.50
CA ALA A 40 -14.86 5.82 -8.09
C ALA A 40 -14.16 6.72 -7.06
N TYR A 41 -14.68 6.83 -5.83
CA TYR A 41 -14.04 7.63 -4.78
C TYR A 41 -12.68 7.05 -4.35
N TRP A 42 -12.59 5.73 -4.17
CA TRP A 42 -11.31 5.08 -3.85
C TRP A 42 -10.31 5.19 -4.99
N HIS A 43 -10.78 5.11 -6.23
CA HIS A 43 -9.95 5.24 -7.41
C HIS A 43 -9.31 6.63 -7.49
N TRP A 44 -10.12 7.69 -7.50
CA TRP A 44 -9.60 9.05 -7.60
C TRP A 44 -8.84 9.48 -6.34
N GLY A 45 -9.34 9.14 -5.15
CA GLY A 45 -8.65 9.41 -3.89
C GLY A 45 -7.30 8.70 -3.81
N GLY A 46 -7.24 7.44 -4.26
CA GLY A 46 -5.99 6.68 -4.34
C GLY A 46 -5.01 7.22 -5.36
N ALA A 47 -5.48 7.53 -6.57
CA ALA A 47 -4.65 8.13 -7.61
C ALA A 47 -4.03 9.46 -7.16
N VAL A 48 -4.83 10.35 -6.56
CA VAL A 48 -4.36 11.64 -6.06
C VAL A 48 -3.37 11.45 -4.91
N SER A 49 -3.70 10.61 -3.92
CA SER A 49 -2.82 10.35 -2.78
C SER A 49 -1.48 9.74 -3.20
N THR A 50 -1.51 8.69 -4.02
CA THR A 50 -0.31 8.05 -4.56
C THR A 50 0.51 9.00 -5.41
N GLY A 51 -0.12 9.79 -6.29
CA GLY A 51 0.55 10.78 -7.12
C GLY A 51 1.24 11.89 -6.31
N ILE A 52 0.57 12.42 -5.28
CA ILE A 52 1.16 13.38 -4.34
C ILE A 52 2.35 12.73 -3.62
N GLY A 53 2.21 11.51 -3.13
CA GLY A 53 3.28 10.81 -2.43
C GLY A 53 4.51 10.54 -3.31
N MET A 54 4.30 10.15 -4.56
CA MET A 54 5.36 10.02 -5.56
C MET A 54 6.07 11.36 -5.76
N TRP A 55 5.30 12.43 -5.97
CA TRP A 55 5.83 13.79 -6.14
C TRP A 55 6.64 14.28 -4.93
N VAL A 56 6.12 14.12 -3.72
CA VAL A 56 6.82 14.48 -2.47
C VAL A 56 8.15 13.72 -2.40
N THR A 57 8.12 12.39 -2.50
CA THR A 57 9.33 11.54 -2.38
C THR A 57 10.41 11.94 -3.38
N GLN A 58 9.99 12.21 -4.62
CA GLN A 58 10.86 12.66 -5.69
C GLN A 58 11.52 13.99 -5.38
N PHE A 59 10.70 14.98 -5.01
CA PHE A 59 11.15 16.33 -4.76
C PHE A 59 12.08 16.39 -3.54
N CYS A 60 11.75 15.66 -2.46
CA CYS A 60 12.61 15.50 -1.29
C CYS A 60 13.97 14.90 -1.66
N THR A 61 13.99 13.87 -2.52
CA THR A 61 15.24 13.21 -2.92
C THR A 61 16.12 14.12 -3.77
N ILE A 62 15.51 14.86 -4.69
CA ILE A 62 16.21 15.87 -5.50
C ILE A 62 16.81 16.96 -4.61
N LEU A 63 16.07 17.42 -3.59
CA LEU A 63 16.56 18.43 -2.64
C LEU A 63 17.59 17.91 -1.65
N ALA A 64 17.54 16.61 -1.31
CA ALA A 64 18.57 15.96 -0.49
C ALA A 64 19.92 15.87 -1.22
N PHE A 65 19.91 15.92 -2.55
CA PHE A 65 21.09 15.96 -3.39
C PHE A 65 21.50 17.42 -3.60
N ASP A 66 22.19 18.01 -2.62
CA ASP A 66 22.67 19.40 -2.66
C ASP A 66 23.54 19.63 -3.92
N PRO A 67 23.07 20.38 -4.94
CA PRO A 67 23.81 20.55 -6.17
C PRO A 67 24.98 21.54 -6.05
N TRP A 68 25.20 22.16 -4.87
CA TRP A 68 26.25 23.19 -4.63
C TRP A 68 26.16 24.43 -5.52
N ILE A 69 25.08 24.57 -6.30
CA ILE A 69 24.86 25.62 -7.30
C ILE A 69 23.58 26.38 -6.96
N PRO A 70 23.58 27.72 -7.08
CA PRO A 70 22.36 28.49 -6.90
C PRO A 70 21.30 28.08 -7.94
N PHE A 71 20.10 27.78 -7.46
CA PHE A 71 18.96 27.42 -8.31
C PHE A 71 17.73 28.21 -7.92
N ARG A 72 16.84 28.46 -8.90
CA ARG A 72 15.51 29.02 -8.67
C ARG A 72 14.47 27.92 -8.82
N LEU A 73 13.45 27.94 -7.97
CA LEU A 73 12.30 27.05 -8.11
C LEU A 73 11.32 27.63 -9.13
N ALA A 74 10.95 26.85 -10.14
CA ALA A 74 9.92 27.19 -11.10
C ALA A 74 8.55 26.64 -10.64
N PRO A 75 7.61 27.47 -10.15
CA PRO A 75 6.34 26.97 -9.59
C PRO A 75 5.49 26.20 -10.60
N LEU A 76 5.51 26.61 -11.88
CA LEU A 76 4.80 25.91 -12.95
C LEU A 76 5.37 24.51 -13.20
N ALA A 77 6.69 24.34 -13.17
CA ALA A 77 7.34 23.04 -13.36
C ALA A 77 7.06 22.11 -12.16
N ILE A 78 7.03 22.66 -10.95
CA ILE A 78 6.62 21.94 -9.74
C ILE A 78 5.18 21.42 -9.90
N LEU A 79 4.26 22.29 -10.31
CA LEU A 79 2.85 21.92 -10.50
C LEU A 79 2.68 20.89 -11.64
N ALA A 80 3.42 21.06 -12.74
CA ALA A 80 3.45 20.09 -13.83
C ALA A 80 3.94 18.72 -13.36
N GLY A 81 4.99 18.67 -12.55
CA GLY A 81 5.47 17.43 -11.91
C GLY A 81 4.40 16.77 -11.05
N LEU A 82 3.67 17.56 -10.25
CA LEU A 82 2.55 17.04 -9.46
C LEU A 82 1.45 16.45 -10.36
N CYS A 83 1.07 17.15 -11.43
CA CYS A 83 0.10 16.65 -12.40
C CYS A 83 0.56 15.34 -13.06
N ILE A 84 1.84 15.24 -13.45
CA ILE A 84 2.42 14.02 -14.00
C ILE A 84 2.28 12.86 -13.00
N GLY A 85 2.60 13.09 -11.72
CA GLY A 85 2.47 12.09 -10.66
C GLY A 85 1.03 11.58 -10.51
N VAL A 86 0.07 12.49 -10.42
CA VAL A 86 -1.37 12.15 -10.27
C VAL A 86 -1.91 11.43 -11.51
N LEU A 87 -1.59 11.90 -12.72
CA LEU A 87 -2.04 11.26 -13.97
C LEU A 87 -1.45 9.86 -14.12
N THR A 88 -0.15 9.69 -13.84
CA THR A 88 0.50 8.38 -13.85
C THR A 88 -0.20 7.42 -12.90
N ALA A 89 -0.43 7.86 -11.66
CA ALA A 89 -1.09 7.05 -10.65
C ALA A 89 -2.53 6.69 -11.06
N ALA A 90 -3.30 7.63 -11.64
CA ALA A 90 -4.65 7.36 -12.13
C ALA A 90 -4.69 6.30 -13.24
N ILE A 91 -3.79 6.40 -14.22
CA ILE A 91 -3.68 5.40 -15.29
C ILE A 91 -3.29 4.04 -14.71
N ALA A 92 -2.31 4.00 -13.81
CA ALA A 92 -1.88 2.77 -13.17
C ALA A 92 -3.02 2.11 -12.36
N VAL A 93 -3.75 2.86 -11.54
CA VAL A 93 -4.89 2.36 -10.76
C VAL A 93 -5.96 1.79 -11.71
N THR A 94 -6.26 2.48 -12.82
CA THR A 94 -7.20 2.00 -13.85
C THR A 94 -6.77 0.65 -14.41
N LEU A 95 -5.48 0.50 -14.72
CA LEU A 95 -4.92 -0.74 -15.22
C LEU A 95 -4.93 -1.85 -14.16
N LEU A 96 -4.74 -1.53 -12.86
CA LEU A 96 -4.81 -2.52 -11.79
C LEU A 96 -6.22 -3.08 -11.57
N VAL A 97 -7.26 -2.27 -11.75
CA VAL A 97 -8.66 -2.68 -11.58
C VAL A 97 -9.11 -3.68 -12.66
N SER A 98 -8.41 -3.74 -13.79
CA SER A 98 -8.68 -4.74 -14.83
C SER A 98 -8.42 -6.17 -14.32
N GLU A 99 -9.30 -7.10 -14.68
CA GLU A 99 -9.15 -8.53 -14.36
C GLU A 99 -8.02 -9.21 -15.15
N ARG A 100 -7.54 -8.58 -16.22
CA ARG A 100 -6.53 -9.16 -17.09
C ARG A 100 -5.13 -8.98 -16.53
N SER A 101 -4.41 -10.08 -16.31
CA SER A 101 -3.03 -10.06 -15.79
C SER A 101 -2.06 -9.20 -16.61
N VAL A 102 -2.26 -9.07 -17.93
CA VAL A 102 -1.43 -8.19 -18.77
C VAL A 102 -1.51 -6.71 -18.34
N HIS A 103 -2.67 -6.26 -17.84
CA HIS A 103 -2.85 -4.88 -17.42
C HIS A 103 -2.07 -4.57 -16.12
N HIS A 104 -1.86 -5.57 -15.26
CA HIS A 104 -1.00 -5.40 -14.07
C HIS A 104 0.46 -5.11 -14.46
N HIS A 105 0.97 -5.74 -15.53
CA HIS A 105 2.30 -5.43 -16.04
C HIS A 105 2.35 -4.04 -16.65
N MET A 106 1.34 -3.68 -17.45
CA MET A 106 1.22 -2.35 -18.02
C MET A 106 1.16 -1.27 -16.94
N ALA A 107 0.47 -1.53 -15.82
CA ALA A 107 0.44 -0.61 -14.69
C ALA A 107 1.84 -0.39 -14.09
N GLY A 108 2.62 -1.46 -13.93
CA GLY A 108 4.00 -1.37 -13.48
C GLY A 108 4.89 -0.59 -14.45
N LEU A 109 4.72 -0.80 -15.75
CA LEU A 109 5.42 -0.03 -16.79
C LEU A 109 5.05 1.46 -16.71
N VAL A 110 3.75 1.79 -16.61
CA VAL A 110 3.27 3.16 -16.49
C VAL A 110 3.82 3.82 -15.23
N LEU A 111 3.78 3.16 -14.07
CA LEU A 111 4.34 3.69 -12.84
C LEU A 111 5.85 3.94 -12.96
N GLY A 112 6.60 2.98 -13.51
CA GLY A 112 8.05 3.11 -13.68
C GLY A 112 8.44 4.25 -14.62
N LEU A 113 7.75 4.35 -15.77
CA LEU A 113 7.95 5.45 -16.71
C LEU A 113 7.54 6.79 -16.10
N GLY A 114 6.45 6.83 -15.33
CA GLY A 114 6.02 8.02 -14.63
C GLY A 114 7.01 8.47 -13.57
N VAL A 115 7.64 7.56 -12.82
CA VAL A 115 8.76 7.90 -11.92
C VAL A 115 9.91 8.54 -12.68
N CYS A 116 10.25 8.03 -13.87
CA CYS A 116 11.30 8.61 -14.71
C CYS A 116 10.91 10.02 -15.20
N LEU A 117 9.68 10.21 -15.68
CA LEU A 117 9.17 11.51 -16.11
C LEU A 117 9.13 12.51 -14.97
N LEU A 118 8.68 12.08 -13.79
CA LEU A 118 8.65 12.87 -12.57
C LEU A 118 10.07 13.29 -12.13
N HIS A 119 11.06 12.41 -12.32
CA HIS A 119 12.45 12.73 -12.05
C HIS A 119 12.96 13.83 -12.98
N VAL A 120 12.72 13.71 -14.29
CA VAL A 120 13.13 14.73 -15.25
C VAL A 120 12.41 16.06 -14.98
N ALA A 121 11.09 16.02 -14.73
CA ALA A 121 10.31 17.21 -14.39
C ALA A 121 10.80 17.87 -13.10
N GLY A 122 11.17 17.08 -12.09
CA GLY A 122 11.75 17.58 -10.85
C GLY A 122 13.11 18.24 -11.05
N VAL A 123 13.97 17.66 -11.87
CA VAL A 123 15.26 18.27 -12.22
C VAL A 123 15.05 19.58 -12.99
N GLN A 124 14.09 19.63 -13.93
CA GLN A 124 13.74 20.85 -14.65
C GLN A 124 13.09 21.93 -13.78
N ALA A 125 12.46 21.54 -12.67
CA ALA A 125 11.91 22.48 -11.70
C ALA A 125 12.98 23.26 -10.95
N LEU A 126 14.21 22.71 -10.89
CA LEU A 126 15.40 23.40 -10.45
C LEU A 126 15.99 24.15 -11.64
N GLN A 127 15.68 25.44 -11.76
CA GLN A 127 16.31 26.30 -12.75
C GLN A 127 17.73 26.63 -12.28
N MET A 128 18.68 25.83 -12.75
CA MET A 128 20.11 26.04 -12.51
C MET A 128 20.71 26.84 -13.65
N GLU A 129 21.67 27.71 -13.32
CA GLU A 129 22.37 28.55 -14.31
C GLU A 129 23.42 27.75 -15.12
N VAL A 130 23.75 26.53 -14.68
CA VAL A 130 24.72 25.64 -15.31
C VAL A 130 24.03 24.40 -15.87
N ALA A 131 24.31 24.06 -17.14
CA ALA A 131 23.85 22.82 -17.73
C ALA A 131 24.63 21.62 -17.15
N PRO A 132 23.97 20.59 -16.62
CA PRO A 132 24.67 19.42 -16.10
C PRO A 132 25.27 18.56 -17.20
N GLU A 133 26.43 17.97 -16.91
CA GLU A 133 26.94 16.83 -17.68
C GLU A 133 26.14 15.59 -17.30
N ILE A 134 25.45 15.00 -18.28
CA ILE A 134 24.56 13.86 -18.07
C ILE A 134 25.28 12.56 -18.38
N THR A 135 25.47 11.74 -17.35
CA THR A 135 25.99 10.37 -17.51
C THR A 135 24.86 9.43 -17.94
N ARG A 136 24.65 9.30 -19.25
CA ARG A 136 23.51 8.57 -19.85
C ARG A 136 23.33 7.15 -19.32
N TRP A 137 24.40 6.38 -19.11
CA TRP A 137 24.29 4.99 -18.68
C TRP A 137 23.69 4.84 -17.27
N LYS A 138 24.00 5.76 -16.34
CA LYS A 138 23.40 5.77 -14.99
C LYS A 138 21.91 6.07 -15.04
N LEU A 139 21.51 7.00 -15.94
CA LEU A 139 20.12 7.35 -16.16
C LEU A 139 19.33 6.15 -16.70
N TRP A 140 19.86 5.45 -17.70
CA TRP A 140 19.24 4.24 -18.26
C TRP A 140 19.17 3.09 -17.24
N LEU A 141 20.21 2.92 -16.43
CA LEU A 141 20.23 1.91 -15.36
C LEU A 141 19.16 2.21 -14.30
N GLY A 142 19.10 3.46 -13.83
CA GLY A 142 18.08 3.92 -12.88
C GLY A 142 16.66 3.75 -13.42
N ALA A 143 16.43 4.16 -14.68
CA ALA A 143 15.13 4.01 -15.33
C ALA A 143 14.71 2.54 -15.45
N SER A 144 15.63 1.67 -15.85
CA SER A 144 15.38 0.22 -15.96
C SER A 144 15.00 -0.38 -14.60
N PHE A 145 15.70 0.02 -13.53
CA PHE A 145 15.42 -0.45 -12.19
C PHE A 145 14.11 0.09 -11.63
N ALA A 146 13.76 1.36 -11.89
CA ALA A 146 12.46 1.93 -11.54
C ALA A 146 11.30 1.16 -12.18
N VAL A 147 11.43 0.82 -13.46
CA VAL A 147 10.43 0.03 -14.19
C VAL A 147 10.34 -1.38 -13.60
N ALA A 148 11.45 -2.06 -13.38
CA ALA A 148 11.47 -3.39 -12.79
C ALA A 148 10.82 -3.42 -11.40
N ALA A 149 11.19 -2.47 -10.52
CA ALA A 149 10.63 -2.36 -9.18
C ALA A 149 9.12 -2.08 -9.19
N SER A 150 8.66 -1.23 -10.12
CA SER A 150 7.24 -0.90 -10.28
C SER A 150 6.42 -2.09 -10.78
N VAL A 151 6.96 -2.88 -11.71
CA VAL A 151 6.33 -4.13 -12.16
C VAL A 151 6.23 -5.13 -11.01
N VAL A 152 7.28 -5.32 -10.22
CA VAL A 152 7.24 -6.20 -9.04
C VAL A 152 6.18 -5.73 -8.04
N ALA A 153 6.15 -4.43 -7.71
CA ALA A 153 5.20 -3.86 -6.77
C ALA A 153 3.75 -4.10 -7.20
N THR A 154 3.42 -3.84 -8.46
CA THR A 154 2.06 -4.05 -8.98
C THR A 154 1.64 -5.53 -8.96
N ARG A 155 2.57 -6.47 -9.16
CA ARG A 155 2.28 -7.91 -8.95
C ARG A 155 1.97 -8.25 -7.51
N VAL A 156 2.72 -7.67 -6.57
CA VAL A 156 2.48 -7.90 -5.13
C VAL A 156 1.10 -7.36 -4.75
N VAL A 157 0.73 -6.16 -5.22
CA VAL A 157 -0.62 -5.61 -5.00
C VAL A 157 -1.69 -6.57 -5.53
N ALA A 158 -1.56 -7.01 -6.79
CA ALA A 158 -2.53 -7.91 -7.41
C ALA A 158 -2.63 -9.26 -6.68
N ALA A 159 -1.50 -9.85 -6.28
CA ALA A 159 -1.47 -11.11 -5.53
C ALA A 159 -2.12 -10.99 -4.14
N LEU A 160 -1.95 -9.84 -3.48
CA LEU A 160 -2.55 -9.58 -2.16
C LEU A 160 -4.04 -9.24 -2.22
N ALA A 161 -4.54 -8.77 -3.38
CA ALA A 161 -5.93 -8.36 -3.53
C ALA A 161 -6.92 -9.48 -3.15
N HIS A 162 -6.58 -10.73 -3.49
CA HIS A 162 -7.43 -11.91 -3.29
C HIS A 162 -7.18 -12.64 -1.96
N SER A 163 -6.18 -12.23 -1.19
CA SER A 163 -5.89 -12.85 0.10
C SER A 163 -6.95 -12.47 1.13
N GLN A 164 -7.41 -13.42 1.97
CA GLN A 164 -8.37 -13.14 3.05
C GLN A 164 -7.72 -12.95 4.41
N ASP A 165 -6.44 -13.32 4.54
CA ASP A 165 -5.68 -13.19 5.78
C ASP A 165 -5.16 -11.75 5.95
N ALA A 166 -5.75 -11.04 6.91
CA ALA A 166 -5.40 -9.66 7.25
C ALA A 166 -3.94 -9.52 7.74
N TYR A 167 -3.43 -10.52 8.47
CA TYR A 167 -2.06 -10.48 8.99
C TYR A 167 -1.04 -10.68 7.86
N ALA A 168 -1.29 -11.65 6.97
CA ALA A 168 -0.46 -11.86 5.79
C ALA A 168 -0.49 -10.65 4.83
N ILE A 169 -1.65 -10.00 4.68
CA ILE A 169 -1.77 -8.75 3.90
C ILE A 169 -0.89 -7.65 4.50
N TRP A 170 -1.00 -7.40 5.81
CA TRP A 170 -0.27 -6.33 6.47
C TRP A 170 1.24 -6.54 6.42
N THR A 171 1.72 -7.74 6.82
CA THR A 171 3.14 -8.08 6.81
C THR A 171 3.74 -8.03 5.40
N ARG A 172 3.10 -8.65 4.41
CA ARG A 172 3.60 -8.63 3.01
C ARG A 172 3.57 -7.23 2.40
N SER A 173 2.57 -6.41 2.73
CA SER A 173 2.52 -5.01 2.28
C SER A 173 3.64 -4.19 2.92
N LEU A 174 3.99 -4.45 4.19
CA LEU A 174 5.10 -3.78 4.86
C LEU A 174 6.45 -4.13 4.22
N PHE A 175 6.72 -5.43 4.00
CA PHE A 175 7.95 -5.86 3.32
C PHE A 175 8.04 -5.31 1.90
N ALA A 176 6.92 -5.32 1.16
CA ALA A 176 6.88 -4.77 -0.19
C ALA A 176 7.10 -3.25 -0.21
N ALA A 177 6.55 -2.52 0.78
CA ALA A 177 6.75 -1.08 0.92
C ALA A 177 8.19 -0.72 1.29
N LEU A 178 8.82 -1.50 2.18
CA LEU A 178 10.24 -1.35 2.52
C LEU A 178 11.12 -1.56 1.29
N PHE A 179 10.90 -2.67 0.57
CA PHE A 179 11.62 -2.95 -0.67
C PHE A 179 11.42 -1.84 -1.71
N LEU A 180 10.19 -1.40 -1.93
CA LEU A 180 9.88 -0.36 -2.90
C LEU A 180 10.46 1.01 -2.50
N GLY A 181 10.44 1.34 -1.22
CA GLY A 181 11.03 2.58 -0.70
C GLY A 181 12.54 2.62 -0.89
N ILE A 182 13.23 1.52 -0.58
CA ILE A 182 14.68 1.35 -0.83
C ILE A 182 14.97 1.40 -2.33
N ALA A 183 14.19 0.68 -3.13
CA ALA A 183 14.35 0.65 -4.58
C ALA A 183 14.17 2.05 -5.20
N LEU A 184 13.12 2.76 -4.80
CA LEU A 184 12.82 4.09 -5.30
C LEU A 184 13.92 5.08 -4.89
N THR A 185 14.26 5.20 -3.60
CA THR A 185 15.35 6.09 -3.16
C THR A 185 16.68 5.74 -3.80
N GLY A 186 16.97 4.46 -4.02
CA GLY A 186 18.15 4.00 -4.76
C GLY A 186 18.17 4.51 -6.21
N VAL A 187 17.07 4.35 -6.95
CA VAL A 187 16.95 4.88 -8.33
C VAL A 187 17.13 6.39 -8.35
N LEU A 188 16.50 7.08 -7.41
CA LEU A 188 16.52 8.53 -7.35
C LEU A 188 17.91 9.07 -6.99
N SER A 189 18.61 8.40 -6.08
CA SER A 189 20.00 8.71 -5.74
C SER A 189 20.94 8.43 -6.92
N LEU A 190 20.73 7.31 -7.62
CA LEU A 190 21.50 6.97 -8.82
C LEU A 190 21.27 7.98 -9.95
N GLY A 191 20.00 8.37 -10.16
CA GLY A 191 19.61 9.40 -11.12
C GLY A 191 20.22 10.75 -10.78
N ALA A 192 20.17 11.16 -9.51
CA ALA A 192 20.81 12.39 -9.06
C ALA A 192 22.34 12.36 -9.27
N SER A 193 22.99 11.23 -8.99
CA SER A 193 24.44 11.03 -9.26
C SER A 193 24.81 10.97 -10.75
N ALA A 194 23.82 10.92 -11.65
CA ALA A 194 24.04 10.98 -13.09
C ALA A 194 24.27 12.42 -13.58
N TYR A 195 23.86 13.42 -12.80
CA TYR A 195 24.09 14.82 -13.09
C TYR A 195 25.36 15.28 -12.38
N ALA A 196 26.41 15.53 -13.17
CA ALA A 196 27.60 16.20 -12.67
C ALA A 196 27.48 17.69 -13.02
N TYR A 197 27.54 18.55 -12.02
CA TYR A 197 27.59 19.98 -12.23
C TYR A 197 29.04 20.47 -12.07
N LEU A 198 29.63 20.98 -13.15
CA LEU A 198 30.94 21.62 -13.11
C LEU A 198 30.71 23.15 -13.07
N PRO A 199 30.85 23.80 -11.90
CA PRO A 199 30.73 25.25 -11.83
C PRO A 199 31.87 25.90 -12.64
N PRO A 200 31.58 26.92 -13.47
CA PRO A 200 32.61 27.76 -14.07
C PRO A 200 33.50 28.37 -12.97
N SER A 201 34.80 28.52 -13.20
CA SER A 201 35.76 29.05 -12.21
C SER A 201 35.44 30.46 -11.71
N SER A 202 34.56 31.19 -12.40
CA SER A 202 34.07 32.52 -12.07
C SER A 202 32.75 32.56 -11.30
N MET A 203 32.12 31.40 -11.04
CA MET A 203 30.81 31.34 -10.38
C MET A 203 30.99 31.30 -8.86
N GLU A 204 30.42 32.29 -8.17
CA GLU A 204 30.37 32.27 -6.71
C GLU A 204 29.53 31.08 -6.23
N VAL A 205 30.10 30.27 -5.35
CA VAL A 205 29.39 29.18 -4.68
C VAL A 205 28.23 29.79 -3.90
N ALA A 206 27.05 29.18 -3.98
CA ALA A 206 25.84 29.71 -3.33
C ALA A 206 26.10 30.06 -1.86
N ASP A 207 25.72 31.29 -1.47
CA ASP A 207 25.85 31.81 -0.11
C ASP A 207 25.32 30.82 0.93
N GLY A 208 26.08 30.62 2.01
CA GLY A 208 25.70 29.68 3.07
C GLY A 208 24.34 29.97 3.71
N HIS A 209 23.87 31.22 3.66
CA HIS A 209 22.53 31.62 4.08
C HIS A 209 21.44 31.15 3.11
N LEU A 210 21.63 31.33 1.80
CA LEU A 210 20.72 30.84 0.77
C LEU A 210 20.63 29.30 0.82
N ARG A 211 21.76 28.63 1.01
CA ARG A 211 21.83 27.17 1.15
C ARG A 211 21.05 26.69 2.39
N ARG A 212 21.21 27.34 3.54
CA ARG A 212 20.45 27.02 4.77
C ARG A 212 18.96 27.28 4.61
N TRP A 213 18.57 28.35 3.91
CA TRP A 213 17.16 28.69 3.66
C TRP A 213 16.50 27.72 2.67
N LEU A 214 17.21 27.32 1.61
CA LEU A 214 16.75 26.29 0.67
C LEU A 214 16.65 24.92 1.36
N GLY A 215 17.63 24.56 2.18
CA GLY A 215 17.60 23.34 2.99
C GLY A 215 16.45 23.33 4.00
N SER A 216 16.12 24.47 4.62
CA SER A 216 14.98 24.56 5.53
C SER A 216 13.63 24.52 4.81
N LEU A 217 13.51 25.16 3.63
CA LEU A 217 12.32 25.06 2.79
C LEU A 217 12.12 23.61 2.32
N ALA A 218 13.20 22.96 1.86
CA ALA A 218 13.22 21.56 1.47
C ALA A 218 12.79 20.65 2.62
N GLY A 219 13.35 20.86 3.81
CA GLY A 219 12.97 20.16 5.03
C GLY A 219 11.50 20.38 5.37
N LEU A 220 10.98 21.60 5.24
CA LEU A 220 9.58 21.93 5.52
C LEU A 220 8.62 21.26 4.52
N PHE A 221 8.91 21.31 3.22
CA PHE A 221 8.12 20.60 2.20
C PHE A 221 8.18 19.09 2.39
N SER A 222 9.34 18.55 2.77
CA SER A 222 9.52 17.13 3.09
C SER A 222 8.70 16.72 4.31
N LEU A 223 8.75 17.52 5.39
CA LEU A 223 7.98 17.30 6.60
C LEU A 223 6.49 17.43 6.36
N PHE A 224 6.07 18.42 5.56
CA PHE A 224 4.67 18.63 5.21
C PHE A 224 4.14 17.48 4.34
N GLY A 225 4.89 17.08 3.32
CA GLY A 225 4.53 15.96 2.45
C GLY A 225 4.51 14.63 3.20
N THR A 226 5.53 14.35 4.01
CA THR A 226 5.58 13.16 4.88
C THR A 226 4.46 13.20 5.91
N GLY A 227 4.15 14.37 6.47
CA GLY A 227 3.03 14.58 7.40
C GLY A 227 1.69 14.30 6.75
N LEU A 228 1.48 14.72 5.50
CA LEU A 228 0.30 14.38 4.70
C LEU A 228 0.20 12.86 4.44
N CYS A 229 1.31 12.20 4.13
CA CYS A 229 1.34 10.75 3.96
C CYS A 229 1.08 10.00 5.27
N LEU A 230 1.67 10.44 6.38
CA LEU A 230 1.38 9.90 7.71
C LEU A 230 -0.08 10.12 8.09
N LEU A 231 -0.64 11.30 7.79
CA LEU A 231 -2.04 11.58 8.02
C LEU A 231 -2.92 10.64 7.18
N ALA A 232 -2.57 10.38 5.93
CA ALA A 232 -3.25 9.39 5.09
C ALA A 232 -3.17 7.98 5.71
N LEU A 233 -2.02 7.56 6.24
CA LEU A 233 -1.86 6.30 6.97
C LEU A 233 -2.74 6.22 8.22
N VAL A 234 -2.79 7.29 9.00
CA VAL A 234 -3.64 7.38 10.20
C VAL A 234 -5.11 7.33 9.82
N PHE A 235 -5.53 8.04 8.77
CA PHE A 235 -6.89 7.96 8.25
C PHE A 235 -7.21 6.55 7.78
N GLU A 236 -6.30 5.88 7.08
CA GLU A 236 -6.48 4.48 6.68
C GLU A 236 -6.63 3.55 7.86
N GLU A 237 -5.79 3.70 8.88
CA GLU A 237 -5.87 2.91 10.09
C GLU A 237 -7.20 3.15 10.81
N HIS A 238 -7.63 4.41 10.93
CA HIS A 238 -8.89 4.76 11.56
C HIS A 238 -10.08 4.15 10.82
N ILE A 239 -10.11 4.23 9.49
CA ILE A 239 -11.15 3.62 8.65
C ILE A 239 -11.13 2.09 8.80
N THR A 240 -9.95 1.48 8.89
CA THR A 240 -9.79 0.03 9.06
C THR A 240 -10.30 -0.42 10.42
N ARG A 241 -9.92 0.29 11.48
CA ARG A 241 -10.38 0.03 12.86
C ARG A 241 -11.90 0.20 12.97
N ALA A 242 -12.47 1.22 12.34
CA ALA A 242 -13.92 1.43 12.31
C ALA A 242 -14.66 0.25 11.64
N ARG A 243 -14.12 -0.30 10.55
CA ARG A 243 -14.67 -1.49 9.89
C ARG A 243 -14.57 -2.76 10.74
N LEU A 244 -13.44 -2.98 11.40
CA LEU A 244 -13.27 -4.15 12.28
C LEU A 244 -14.31 -4.15 13.39
N ARG A 245 -14.54 -2.98 14.01
CA ARG A 245 -15.61 -2.79 15.01
C ARG A 245 -16.99 -3.09 14.45
N TYR A 246 -17.28 -2.66 13.22
CA TYR A 246 -18.55 -2.96 12.56
C TYR A 246 -18.73 -4.47 12.31
N ILE A 247 -17.71 -5.16 11.81
CA ILE A 247 -17.75 -6.62 11.57
C ILE A 247 -17.89 -7.38 12.88
N GLU A 248 -17.19 -6.97 13.94
CA GLU A 248 -17.33 -7.57 15.26
C GLU A 248 -18.74 -7.37 15.84
N ALA A 249 -19.32 -6.18 15.68
CA ALA A 249 -20.69 -5.90 16.09
C ALA A 249 -21.68 -6.79 15.31
N GLU A 250 -21.50 -6.93 14.01
CA GLU A 250 -22.34 -7.77 13.16
C GLU A 250 -22.21 -9.27 13.54
N ARG A 251 -21.00 -9.75 13.84
CA ARG A 251 -20.77 -11.11 14.36
C ARG A 251 -21.42 -11.34 15.72
N LYS A 252 -21.43 -10.33 16.60
CA LYS A 252 -22.13 -10.40 17.90
C LYS A 252 -23.64 -10.49 17.69
N VAL A 253 -24.21 -9.68 16.81
CA VAL A 253 -25.64 -9.72 16.48
C VAL A 253 -26.03 -11.07 15.85
N ARG A 254 -25.25 -11.59 14.90
CA ARG A 254 -25.51 -12.92 14.31
C ARG A 254 -25.45 -14.04 15.34
N ARG A 255 -24.45 -14.03 16.24
CA ARG A 255 -24.37 -15.00 17.34
C ARG A 255 -25.59 -14.94 18.27
N LEU A 256 -26.04 -13.74 18.63
CA LEU A 256 -27.25 -13.57 19.43
C LEU A 256 -28.49 -14.10 18.69
N HIS A 257 -28.62 -13.80 17.39
CA HIS A 257 -29.71 -14.32 16.57
C HIS A 257 -29.70 -15.86 16.52
N ASP A 258 -28.55 -16.49 16.30
CA ASP A 258 -28.43 -17.95 16.25
C ASP A 258 -28.77 -18.60 17.60
N VAL A 259 -28.32 -18.02 18.72
CA VAL A 259 -28.71 -18.46 20.06
C VAL A 259 -30.22 -18.34 20.25
N MET A 260 -30.82 -17.18 19.94
CA MET A 260 -32.27 -17.00 20.03
C MET A 260 -33.03 -18.00 19.16
N ARG A 261 -32.52 -18.33 17.97
CA ARG A 261 -33.15 -19.30 17.05
C ARG A 261 -33.13 -20.72 17.62
N VAL A 262 -32.03 -21.12 18.25
CA VAL A 262 -31.92 -22.42 18.94
C VAL A 262 -32.83 -22.44 20.17
N THR A 263 -32.81 -21.39 21.01
CA THR A 263 -33.68 -21.27 22.18
C THR A 263 -35.16 -21.28 21.80
N ASN A 264 -35.56 -20.56 20.75
CA ASN A 264 -36.94 -20.54 20.27
C ASN A 264 -37.37 -21.88 19.63
N ARG A 265 -36.43 -22.65 19.06
CA ARG A 265 -36.72 -24.01 18.57
C ARG A 265 -36.96 -24.99 19.73
N VAL A 266 -36.29 -24.78 20.86
CA VAL A 266 -36.55 -25.50 22.12
C VAL A 266 -37.87 -25.04 22.72
N TYR A 267 -38.24 -23.76 22.59
CA TYR A 267 -39.50 -23.21 23.08
C TYR A 267 -40.62 -23.27 22.01
N ARG A 268 -41.12 -24.47 21.69
CA ARG A 268 -42.32 -24.58 20.84
C ARG A 268 -43.55 -23.99 21.56
N PRO A 269 -44.43 -23.24 20.87
CA PRO A 269 -45.68 -22.80 21.46
C PRO A 269 -46.53 -24.03 21.79
N GLY A 270 -46.70 -24.33 23.09
CA GLY A 270 -47.49 -25.46 23.58
C GLY A 270 -46.82 -26.36 24.62
N MET A 271 -45.55 -26.17 24.97
CA MET A 271 -44.93 -26.89 26.11
C MET A 271 -45.18 -26.14 27.42
N SER A 272 -45.65 -26.85 28.45
CA SER A 272 -45.78 -26.33 29.80
C SER A 272 -44.38 -26.11 30.39
N VAL A 273 -44.27 -25.18 31.35
CA VAL A 273 -43.00 -24.87 32.04
C VAL A 273 -42.42 -26.10 32.77
N GLU A 274 -43.23 -27.14 32.99
CA GLU A 274 -42.85 -28.38 33.68
C GLU A 274 -42.11 -29.40 32.78
N ASP A 275 -42.20 -29.27 31.44
CA ASP A 275 -41.54 -30.20 30.50
C ASP A 275 -40.11 -29.75 30.09
N VAL A 276 -39.67 -28.57 30.54
CA VAL A 276 -38.31 -28.09 30.27
C VAL A 276 -37.34 -28.81 31.20
N HIS A 277 -36.84 -29.97 30.76
CA HIS A 277 -35.73 -30.62 31.43
C HIS A 277 -34.48 -29.75 31.30
N THR A 278 -34.07 -29.12 32.41
CA THR A 278 -32.77 -28.46 32.51
C THR A 278 -31.68 -29.48 32.19
N PRO A 279 -30.91 -29.34 31.10
CA PRO A 279 -29.75 -30.19 30.88
C PRO A 279 -28.78 -29.86 32.01
N SER A 280 -28.44 -30.84 32.84
CA SER A 280 -27.35 -30.70 33.80
C SER A 280 -26.09 -30.33 33.04
N LEU A 281 -25.52 -29.16 33.37
CA LEU A 281 -24.22 -28.75 32.87
C LEU A 281 -23.19 -29.82 33.25
N PRO A 282 -22.46 -30.44 32.30
CA PRO A 282 -21.41 -31.40 32.64
C PRO A 282 -20.27 -30.67 33.33
N ALA A 283 -19.79 -31.23 34.43
CA ALA A 283 -18.82 -30.61 35.32
C ALA A 283 -17.37 -30.49 34.75
N SER A 284 -17.11 -30.80 33.48
CA SER A 284 -15.81 -30.48 32.87
C SER A 284 -15.79 -30.55 31.33
N PRO A 285 -14.89 -29.81 30.65
CA PRO A 285 -14.76 -29.78 29.18
C PRO A 285 -14.34 -31.12 28.54
N HIS A 286 -13.70 -32.02 29.29
CA HIS A 286 -13.13 -33.26 28.74
C HIS A 286 -14.16 -34.37 28.48
N ALA A 287 -15.34 -34.30 29.11
CA ALA A 287 -16.41 -35.29 28.87
C ALA A 287 -17.09 -35.12 27.50
N MET A 288 -17.01 -33.94 26.89
CA MET A 288 -17.66 -33.63 25.61
C MET A 288 -16.98 -34.32 24.42
N GLU A 289 -15.68 -34.59 24.50
CA GLU A 289 -14.89 -35.15 23.39
C GLU A 289 -15.04 -36.68 23.30
N ALA A 290 -15.12 -37.38 24.44
CA ALA A 290 -15.28 -38.83 24.49
C ALA A 290 -16.65 -39.30 23.99
N ASP A 291 -17.73 -38.58 24.32
CA ASP A 291 -19.09 -38.93 23.88
C ASP A 291 -19.36 -38.57 22.41
N ALA A 292 -18.74 -37.50 21.90
CA ALA A 292 -18.81 -37.13 20.49
C ALA A 292 -18.10 -38.16 19.60
N ILE A 293 -16.96 -38.70 20.03
CA ILE A 293 -16.21 -39.72 19.29
C ILE A 293 -16.94 -41.08 19.34
N SER A 294 -17.50 -41.48 20.49
CA SER A 294 -18.21 -42.77 20.61
C SER A 294 -19.55 -42.81 19.86
N GLY A 295 -20.25 -41.67 19.79
CA GLY A 295 -21.52 -41.53 19.08
C GLY A 295 -21.38 -41.36 17.56
N ALA A 296 -20.24 -40.83 17.09
CA ALA A 296 -19.95 -40.70 15.66
C ALA A 296 -19.59 -42.05 15.02
N GLY A 297 -18.78 -42.89 15.69
CA GLY A 297 -18.43 -44.23 15.20
C GLY A 297 -19.65 -45.13 14.99
N ARG A 298 -20.58 -45.16 15.96
CA ARG A 298 -21.80 -45.98 15.88
C ARG A 298 -22.77 -45.57 14.77
N ARG A 299 -22.78 -44.30 14.33
CA ARG A 299 -23.65 -43.84 13.22
C ARG A 299 -23.02 -44.13 11.85
N VAL A 300 -21.70 -44.15 11.75
CA VAL A 300 -21.00 -44.47 10.50
C VAL A 300 -21.16 -45.97 10.19
N ASP A 301 -20.99 -46.84 11.18
CA ASP A 301 -21.12 -48.30 10.98
C ASP A 301 -22.55 -48.72 10.57
N HIS A 302 -23.57 -48.04 11.11
CA HIS A 302 -24.96 -48.35 10.75
C HIS A 302 -25.32 -47.93 9.31
N ASN A 303 -24.80 -46.79 8.84
CA ASN A 303 -25.05 -46.29 7.48
C ASN A 303 -24.29 -47.09 6.41
N VAL A 304 -23.11 -47.64 6.74
CA VAL A 304 -22.34 -48.50 5.81
C VAL A 304 -23.00 -49.89 5.67
N ALA A 305 -23.63 -50.41 6.73
CA ALA A 305 -24.39 -51.65 6.68
C ALA A 305 -25.69 -51.51 5.84
N GLU A 306 -26.41 -50.40 5.95
CA GLU A 306 -27.60 -50.14 5.10
C GLU A 306 -27.23 -49.91 3.63
N ALA A 307 -26.11 -49.24 3.34
CA ALA A 307 -25.67 -48.98 1.97
C ALA A 307 -25.21 -50.25 1.23
N SER A 308 -24.63 -51.22 1.95
CA SER A 308 -24.20 -52.50 1.35
C SER A 308 -25.36 -53.46 1.07
N ALA A 309 -26.43 -53.44 1.88
CA ALA A 309 -27.65 -54.22 1.65
C ALA A 309 -28.45 -53.76 0.42
N LEU A 310 -28.40 -52.46 0.09
CA LEU A 310 -29.08 -51.90 -1.09
C LEU A 310 -28.38 -52.19 -2.42
N TRP A 311 -27.10 -52.57 -2.39
CA TRP A 311 -26.30 -52.84 -3.60
C TRP A 311 -26.23 -54.31 -4.02
N GLN A 312 -26.60 -55.25 -3.15
CA GLN A 312 -26.62 -56.70 -3.47
C GLN A 312 -28.01 -57.20 -3.95
N GLY A 313 -29.00 -56.31 -4.05
CA GLY A 313 -30.38 -56.63 -4.44
C GLY A 313 -30.81 -56.16 -5.83
N ARG A 314 -29.87 -55.86 -6.75
CA ARG A 314 -30.17 -55.56 -8.17
C ARG A 314 -29.26 -56.34 -9.11
#